data_AF-A0A965FRD4-F1
#
_entry.id   AF-A0A965FRD4-F1
#
_cell.length_a   1.000
_cell.length_b   1.000
_cell.length_c   1.000
_cell.angle_alpha   90.00
_cell.angle_beta   90.00
_cell.angle_gamma   90.00
#
_symmetry.space_group_name_H-M   'P 1'
#
loop_
_entity.id
_entity.type
_entity.pdbx_description
1 polymer ?
#
loop_
_entity_poly.entity_id
_entity_poly.type
_entity_poly.pdbx_seq_one_letter_code
_entity_poly.pdbx_strand_id
1 'polypeptide(L)'
;MAKKRIEFMDTSFRDGFQSVFGARVSTRDFLPALEAAVDAGTTYFEAGGGARFQSLFFYCNESAFDMMDSFRKTVGPDANLQTLARGINVVALNQQPRDMIDLHAKMFKKHGITTIRNFDALNDLRNLSYSGERIAAAGLHHQIVITMMDLPPGCEGAHSPDDYSKMLRNILDSDIPFHSVCFKDSSGTVHPRKIYETIKAARKTVPEDMILHLHTHDTAGIGISQYLAAIDAGISRIDLAMSPVSGGTAQPDILTMWHAMKGTDFTLDIDPLKYIKVEEVFEEAMSDYFIPPESRMVSPLIPFSPMPGGALTANTMMMRDTGTLHLYPKVIKEMEEVIRVGGFGTSVTPVSQFYFQQAYLNATQGRWEKINPQYGNMVLGYFGRTPVEPDPEIVKLASEQLDKPVFKEDPLDILEDGRPGAEKTLQENGLPVNDENVFIASSCESKGIDFLLGKAKENIRRKSAETAKSEKTAVPKSVPTAAPALGPREYTITVEGKAYQVQVAESGGSPTVSSSASIPAPQQAPSASGQVVEAPTPGNILRLEVQTGETVNANQTLLVMEAMKMESEVKAPVAGTVADIHVSAGDTVQAGAPLLTLNS
;
A
#
# COMPACT_ATOMS: atom_id res chain seq x y z
N MET A 1 -22.68 -21.41 -33.90
CA MET A 1 -23.34 -20.20 -33.36
C MET A 1 -22.27 -19.13 -33.18
N ALA A 2 -22.62 -17.84 -33.27
CA ALA A 2 -21.65 -16.77 -32.97
C ALA A 2 -21.22 -16.88 -31.49
N LYS A 3 -19.92 -16.77 -31.22
CA LYS A 3 -19.39 -16.84 -29.84
C LYS A 3 -19.87 -15.63 -29.04
N LYS A 4 -20.17 -15.82 -27.75
CA LYS A 4 -20.54 -14.74 -26.84
C LYS A 4 -19.28 -13.98 -26.39
N ARG A 5 -19.28 -12.66 -26.58
CA ARG A 5 -18.18 -11.81 -26.14
C ARG A 5 -18.19 -11.65 -24.61
N ILE A 6 -17.02 -11.81 -23.99
CA ILE A 6 -16.74 -11.39 -22.62
C ILE A 6 -15.90 -10.12 -22.71
N GLU A 7 -16.39 -9.04 -22.08
CA GLU A 7 -15.59 -7.83 -22.00
C GLU A 7 -14.43 -8.04 -21.03
N PHE A 8 -13.30 -7.38 -21.29
CA PHE A 8 -12.25 -7.27 -20.29
C PHE A 8 -11.88 -5.82 -20.04
N MET A 9 -11.44 -5.55 -18.81
CA MET A 9 -10.84 -4.29 -18.39
C MET A 9 -9.33 -4.50 -18.26
N ASP A 10 -8.54 -3.69 -18.96
CA ASP A 10 -7.08 -3.73 -18.86
C ASP A 10 -6.62 -3.02 -17.58
N THR A 11 -6.08 -3.79 -16.64
CA THR A 11 -5.58 -3.29 -15.35
C THR A 11 -4.07 -3.08 -15.34
N SER A 12 -3.37 -3.30 -16.44
CA SER A 12 -1.92 -3.16 -16.56
C SER A 12 -1.42 -1.81 -16.03
N PHE A 13 -2.11 -0.74 -16.41
CA PHE A 13 -1.72 0.63 -16.14
C PHE A 13 -2.14 1.17 -14.75
N ARG A 14 -2.71 0.31 -13.89
CA ARG A 14 -3.08 0.67 -12.51
C ARG A 14 -2.80 -0.46 -11.54
N ASP A 15 -3.59 -1.52 -11.56
CA ASP A 15 -3.46 -2.61 -10.59
C ASP A 15 -2.24 -3.49 -10.86
N GLY A 16 -1.89 -3.72 -12.13
CA GLY A 16 -0.63 -4.39 -12.50
C GLY A 16 0.58 -3.63 -11.94
N PHE A 17 0.66 -2.32 -12.15
CA PHE A 17 1.67 -1.47 -11.52
C PHE A 17 1.65 -1.52 -10.00
N GLN A 18 0.46 -1.52 -9.39
CA GLN A 18 0.31 -1.58 -7.95
C GLN A 18 0.84 -2.89 -7.36
N SER A 19 0.56 -4.01 -8.03
CA SER A 19 0.95 -5.35 -7.60
C SER A 19 2.44 -5.63 -7.79
N VAL A 20 3.02 -5.19 -8.92
CA VAL A 20 4.41 -5.50 -9.26
C VAL A 20 5.39 -4.43 -8.80
N PHE A 21 5.07 -3.16 -9.03
CA PHE A 21 5.98 -2.03 -8.76
C PHE A 21 5.59 -1.20 -7.54
N GLY A 22 4.59 -1.63 -6.77
CA GLY A 22 4.06 -0.83 -5.66
C GLY A 22 3.45 0.50 -6.12
N ALA A 23 2.93 0.53 -7.36
CA ALA A 23 2.36 1.68 -8.07
C ALA A 23 3.37 2.79 -8.44
N ARG A 24 4.68 2.52 -8.37
CA ARG A 24 5.75 3.48 -8.63
C ARG A 24 6.21 3.42 -10.09
N VAL A 25 5.37 3.91 -11.00
CA VAL A 25 5.66 3.98 -12.44
C VAL A 25 5.50 5.43 -12.89
N SER A 26 6.46 5.96 -13.63
CA SER A 26 6.37 7.31 -14.20
C SER A 26 5.35 7.33 -15.34
N THR A 27 4.58 8.42 -15.44
CA THR A 27 3.53 8.58 -16.44
C THR A 27 4.09 8.45 -17.86
N ARG A 28 5.18 9.16 -18.17
CA ARG A 28 5.77 9.15 -19.51
C ARG A 28 6.23 7.77 -19.97
N ASP A 29 6.65 6.93 -19.03
CA ASP A 29 7.31 5.66 -19.34
C ASP A 29 6.29 4.65 -19.89
N PHE A 30 5.02 4.68 -19.47
CA PHE A 30 4.01 3.72 -19.95
C PHE A 30 3.13 4.20 -21.11
N LEU A 31 3.17 5.49 -21.47
CA LEU A 31 2.33 6.03 -22.55
C LEU A 31 2.51 5.29 -23.89
N PRO A 32 3.72 4.89 -24.34
CA PRO A 32 3.87 4.13 -25.58
C PRO A 32 3.13 2.78 -25.56
N ALA A 33 3.12 2.10 -24.42
CA ALA A 33 2.38 0.84 -24.26
C ALA A 33 0.87 1.06 -24.23
N LEU A 34 0.43 2.19 -23.65
CA LEU A 34 -0.98 2.59 -23.65
C LEU A 34 -1.48 2.90 -25.08
N GLU A 35 -0.69 3.63 -25.88
CA GLU A 35 -0.98 3.89 -27.30
C GLU A 35 -1.10 2.57 -28.08
N ALA A 36 -0.14 1.66 -27.89
CA ALA A 36 -0.18 0.35 -28.53
C ALA A 36 -1.43 -0.46 -28.14
N ALA A 37 -1.87 -0.39 -26.87
CA ALA A 37 -3.10 -1.05 -26.41
C ALA A 37 -4.37 -0.48 -27.07
N VAL A 38 -4.41 0.84 -27.30
CA VAL A 38 -5.51 1.49 -28.03
C VAL A 38 -5.53 1.02 -29.49
N ASP A 39 -4.37 0.99 -30.16
CA ASP A 39 -4.24 0.50 -31.55
C ASP A 39 -4.58 -0.99 -31.71
N ALA A 40 -4.37 -1.77 -30.64
CA ALA A 40 -4.79 -3.16 -30.55
C ALA A 40 -6.32 -3.32 -30.42
N GLY A 41 -7.02 -2.28 -29.97
CA GLY A 41 -8.48 -2.24 -29.82
C GLY A 41 -8.99 -2.26 -28.38
N THR A 42 -8.14 -2.06 -27.37
CA THR A 42 -8.58 -1.95 -25.98
C THR A 42 -9.41 -0.68 -25.78
N THR A 43 -10.60 -0.81 -25.18
CA THR A 43 -11.51 0.31 -24.90
C THR A 43 -11.86 0.50 -23.42
N TYR A 44 -11.44 -0.44 -22.56
CA TYR A 44 -11.68 -0.41 -21.13
C TYR A 44 -10.34 -0.44 -20.40
N PHE A 45 -10.01 0.65 -19.71
CA PHE A 45 -8.76 0.78 -18.97
C PHE A 45 -9.02 1.16 -17.52
N GLU A 46 -8.30 0.50 -16.62
CA GLU A 46 -8.19 0.99 -15.27
C GLU A 46 -7.03 1.98 -15.20
N ALA A 47 -7.34 3.25 -14.95
CA ALA A 47 -6.47 4.38 -15.26
C ALA A 47 -6.00 5.16 -14.02
N GLY A 48 -6.41 4.75 -12.81
CA GLY A 48 -6.00 5.46 -11.59
C GLY A 48 -6.76 5.06 -10.32
N GLY A 49 -6.75 5.95 -9.34
CA GLY A 49 -7.26 5.64 -7.99
C GLY A 49 -6.37 4.63 -7.25
N GLY A 50 -6.94 3.93 -6.27
CA GLY A 50 -6.17 2.98 -5.44
C GLY A 50 -4.94 3.63 -4.82
N ALA A 51 -3.81 2.92 -4.79
CA ALA A 51 -2.53 3.48 -4.37
C ALA A 51 -1.86 4.34 -5.46
N ARG A 52 -2.33 4.24 -6.72
CA ARG A 52 -1.75 4.96 -7.86
C ARG A 52 -1.91 6.48 -7.76
N PHE A 53 -3.01 6.95 -7.16
CA PHE A 53 -3.22 8.36 -6.90
C PHE A 53 -2.10 8.94 -6.00
N GLN A 54 -1.89 8.32 -4.84
CA GLN A 54 -0.90 8.78 -3.87
C GLN A 54 0.54 8.51 -4.30
N SER A 55 0.80 7.39 -4.99
CA SER A 55 2.16 7.04 -5.40
C SER A 55 2.79 8.04 -6.36
N LEU A 56 1.97 8.74 -7.14
CA LEU A 56 2.42 9.81 -8.05
C LEU A 56 3.03 10.97 -7.27
N PHE A 57 2.32 11.47 -6.27
CA PHE A 57 2.80 12.53 -5.40
C PHE A 57 3.96 12.08 -4.50
N PHE A 58 3.85 10.89 -3.91
CA PHE A 58 4.78 10.43 -2.87
C PHE A 58 6.11 9.92 -3.41
N TYR A 59 6.09 9.31 -4.60
CA TYR A 59 7.22 8.52 -5.09
C TYR A 59 7.60 8.82 -6.54
N CYS A 60 6.70 9.36 -7.36
CA CYS A 60 7.01 9.65 -8.76
C CYS A 60 7.30 11.14 -8.99
N ASN A 61 7.01 12.00 -7.99
CA ASN A 61 7.06 13.45 -8.13
C ASN A 61 6.25 13.95 -9.34
N GLU A 62 5.04 13.42 -9.49
CA GLU A 62 4.11 13.69 -10.59
C GLU A 62 2.71 13.99 -10.03
N SER A 63 1.92 14.80 -10.75
CA SER A 63 0.51 15.02 -10.40
C SER A 63 -0.35 13.85 -10.89
N ALA A 64 -1.20 13.31 -10.01
CA ALA A 64 -2.19 12.31 -10.40
C ALA A 64 -3.24 12.85 -11.38
N PHE A 65 -3.53 14.14 -11.33
CA PHE A 65 -4.47 14.79 -12.24
C PHE A 65 -3.88 14.94 -13.64
N ASP A 66 -2.63 15.39 -13.75
CA ASP A 66 -1.92 15.48 -15.04
C ASP A 66 -1.76 14.09 -15.69
N MET A 67 -1.56 13.05 -14.86
CA MET A 67 -1.53 11.67 -15.33
C MET A 67 -2.88 11.24 -15.91
N MET A 68 -4.00 11.52 -15.23
CA MET A 68 -5.34 11.22 -15.74
C MET A 68 -5.63 11.97 -17.06
N ASP A 69 -5.26 13.24 -17.15
CA ASP A 69 -5.43 14.04 -18.36
C ASP A 69 -4.59 13.50 -19.52
N SER A 70 -3.34 13.10 -19.23
CA SER A 70 -2.46 12.46 -20.21
C SER A 70 -3.02 11.10 -20.67
N PHE A 71 -3.54 10.30 -19.74
CA PHE A 71 -4.19 9.03 -20.04
C PHE A 71 -5.39 9.24 -20.96
N ARG A 72 -6.32 10.13 -20.59
CA ARG A 72 -7.50 10.47 -21.38
C ARG A 72 -7.14 11.00 -22.77
N LYS A 73 -6.14 11.88 -22.87
CA LYS A 73 -5.65 12.38 -24.15
C LYS A 73 -5.16 11.25 -25.05
N THR A 74 -4.47 10.27 -24.46
CA THR A 74 -3.88 9.13 -25.19
C THR A 74 -4.94 8.16 -25.69
N VAL A 75 -5.91 7.81 -24.84
CA VAL A 75 -6.95 6.81 -25.19
C VAL A 75 -8.13 7.36 -25.97
N GLY A 76 -8.25 8.69 -26.06
CA GLY A 76 -9.40 9.36 -26.68
C GLY A 76 -10.66 9.37 -25.80
N PRO A 77 -11.73 10.04 -26.25
CA PRO A 77 -12.93 10.29 -25.44
C PRO A 77 -13.83 9.06 -25.23
N ASP A 78 -13.79 8.09 -26.14
CA ASP A 78 -14.74 6.96 -26.16
C ASP A 78 -14.31 5.81 -25.23
N ALA A 79 -13.04 5.76 -24.84
CA ALA A 79 -12.55 4.77 -23.90
C ALA A 79 -13.17 4.95 -22.51
N ASN A 80 -13.56 3.84 -21.89
CA ASN A 80 -14.00 3.84 -20.50
C ASN A 80 -12.78 3.82 -19.59
N LEU A 81 -12.60 4.91 -18.83
CA LEU A 81 -11.55 5.00 -17.82
C LEU A 81 -12.15 4.72 -16.45
N GLN A 82 -11.69 3.66 -15.81
CA GLN A 82 -12.10 3.27 -14.48
C GLN A 82 -11.02 3.62 -13.44
N THR A 83 -11.44 4.11 -12.27
CA THR A 83 -10.57 4.21 -11.09
C THR A 83 -11.11 3.38 -9.93
N LEU A 84 -10.24 3.09 -8.96
CA LEU A 84 -10.62 2.41 -7.73
C LEU A 84 -10.74 3.40 -6.56
N ALA A 85 -11.87 3.40 -5.87
CA ALA A 85 -12.13 4.18 -4.66
C ALA A 85 -12.59 3.29 -3.49
N ARG A 86 -12.30 3.75 -2.26
CA ARG A 86 -12.49 3.04 -1.00
C ARG A 86 -13.59 3.67 -0.15
N GLY A 87 -14.85 3.62 -0.57
CA GLY A 87 -15.98 4.13 0.22
C GLY A 87 -15.71 5.52 0.78
N ILE A 88 -15.75 5.64 2.11
CA ILE A 88 -15.48 6.88 2.86
C ILE A 88 -14.02 7.35 2.86
N ASN A 89 -13.06 6.50 2.49
CA ASN A 89 -11.64 6.90 2.34
C ASN A 89 -11.32 7.40 0.94
N VAL A 90 -12.19 7.16 -0.05
CA VAL A 90 -11.94 7.46 -1.47
C VAL A 90 -10.56 6.96 -1.94
N VAL A 91 -9.60 7.86 -2.18
CA VAL A 91 -8.21 7.54 -2.56
C VAL A 91 -7.18 7.89 -1.47
N ALA A 92 -7.64 8.34 -0.29
CA ALA A 92 -6.80 8.67 0.86
C ALA A 92 -6.50 7.45 1.75
N LEU A 93 -5.50 7.56 2.64
CA LEU A 93 -5.17 6.48 3.60
C LEU A 93 -6.17 6.45 4.77
N ASN A 94 -6.71 7.61 5.13
CA ASN A 94 -7.65 7.80 6.22
C ASN A 94 -9.07 8.09 5.68
N GLN A 95 -10.07 7.98 6.54
CA GLN A 95 -11.44 8.38 6.21
C GLN A 95 -11.46 9.86 5.85
N GLN A 96 -12.30 10.24 4.89
CA GLN A 96 -12.37 11.60 4.38
C GLN A 96 -13.71 12.22 4.77
N PRO A 97 -13.71 13.52 5.15
CA PRO A 97 -14.93 14.28 5.36
C PRO A 97 -15.84 14.31 4.12
N ARG A 98 -17.13 14.60 4.34
CA ARG A 98 -18.16 14.60 3.29
C ARG A 98 -17.82 15.52 2.12
N ASP A 99 -17.37 16.74 2.40
CA ASP A 99 -16.96 17.71 1.38
C ASP A 99 -15.77 17.22 0.54
N MET A 100 -14.84 16.46 1.13
CA MET A 100 -13.71 15.85 0.41
C MET A 100 -14.13 14.64 -0.43
N ILE A 101 -15.09 13.82 0.03
CA ILE A 101 -15.67 12.72 -0.76
C ILE A 101 -16.42 13.27 -1.99
N ASP A 102 -17.17 14.35 -1.83
CA ASP A 102 -17.83 15.05 -2.94
C ASP A 102 -16.81 15.65 -3.92
N LEU A 103 -15.74 16.27 -3.40
CA LEU A 103 -14.67 16.83 -4.21
C LEU A 103 -13.93 15.77 -5.03
N HIS A 104 -13.69 14.58 -4.46
CA HIS A 104 -13.12 13.44 -5.18
C HIS A 104 -13.91 13.11 -6.46
N ALA A 105 -15.24 12.95 -6.35
CA ALA A 105 -16.07 12.62 -7.50
C ALA A 105 -16.03 13.72 -8.57
N LYS A 106 -16.10 14.99 -8.16
CA LYS A 106 -16.00 16.15 -9.06
C LYS A 106 -14.65 16.24 -9.76
N MET A 107 -13.55 16.05 -9.05
CA MET A 107 -12.21 16.10 -9.62
C MET A 107 -11.99 14.96 -10.60
N PHE A 108 -12.38 13.73 -10.26
CA PHE A 108 -12.21 12.60 -11.17
C PHE A 108 -13.07 12.76 -12.43
N LYS A 109 -14.28 13.32 -12.31
CA LYS A 109 -15.09 13.70 -13.49
C LYS A 109 -14.40 14.75 -14.34
N LYS A 110 -13.84 15.80 -13.72
CA LYS A 110 -13.12 16.88 -14.41
C LYS A 110 -11.94 16.33 -15.22
N HIS A 111 -11.18 15.39 -14.67
CA HIS A 111 -10.02 14.77 -15.31
C HIS A 111 -10.37 13.53 -16.16
N GLY A 112 -11.60 13.48 -16.67
CA GLY A 112 -12.00 12.55 -17.72
C GLY A 112 -12.22 11.11 -17.29
N ILE A 113 -12.38 10.81 -16.00
CA ILE A 113 -12.77 9.47 -15.55
C ILE A 113 -14.23 9.18 -15.96
N THR A 114 -14.49 7.92 -16.33
CA THR A 114 -15.83 7.45 -16.74
C THR A 114 -16.51 6.70 -15.62
N THR A 115 -15.78 5.79 -14.96
CA THR A 115 -16.31 4.84 -13.98
C THR A 115 -15.50 4.92 -12.69
N ILE A 116 -16.16 4.90 -11.54
CA ILE A 116 -15.51 4.69 -10.25
C ILE A 116 -15.98 3.37 -9.67
N ARG A 117 -15.05 2.43 -9.55
CA ARG A 117 -15.23 1.17 -8.83
C ARG A 117 -15.04 1.45 -7.35
N ASN A 118 -16.12 1.35 -6.58
CA ASN A 118 -16.19 1.80 -5.20
C ASN A 118 -16.44 0.61 -4.26
N PHE A 119 -15.53 0.38 -3.32
CA PHE A 119 -15.59 -0.74 -2.40
C PHE A 119 -15.39 -0.32 -0.95
N ASP A 120 -15.90 -1.15 -0.04
CA ASP A 120 -15.60 -1.09 1.38
C ASP A 120 -14.95 -2.41 1.80
N ALA A 121 -13.88 -2.35 2.58
CA ALA A 121 -13.11 -3.52 2.96
C ALA A 121 -13.85 -4.43 3.96
N LEU A 122 -14.86 -3.91 4.65
CA LEU A 122 -15.72 -4.64 5.58
C LEU A 122 -17.06 -5.05 4.93
N ASN A 123 -17.27 -4.69 3.65
CA ASN A 123 -18.56 -4.76 2.97
C ASN A 123 -19.70 -4.05 3.75
N ASP A 124 -19.38 -2.98 4.49
CA ASP A 124 -20.38 -2.17 5.16
C ASP A 124 -20.99 -1.17 4.15
N LEU A 125 -22.25 -1.42 3.76
CA LEU A 125 -22.94 -0.57 2.77
C LEU A 125 -23.09 0.89 3.21
N ARG A 126 -23.05 1.17 4.52
CA ARG A 126 -23.10 2.55 5.03
C ARG A 126 -21.92 3.37 4.50
N ASN A 127 -20.73 2.75 4.44
CA ASN A 127 -19.51 3.38 3.93
C ASN A 127 -19.54 3.61 2.41
N LEU A 128 -20.48 3.00 1.70
CA LEU A 128 -20.65 3.14 0.24
C LEU A 128 -21.77 4.11 -0.13
N SER A 129 -22.67 4.43 0.79
CA SER A 129 -23.88 5.20 0.49
C SER A 129 -23.56 6.60 0.00
N TYR A 130 -22.87 7.40 0.82
CA TYR A 130 -22.56 8.78 0.47
C TYR A 130 -21.59 8.88 -0.72
N SER A 131 -20.53 8.07 -0.73
CA SER A 131 -19.57 8.05 -1.85
C SER A 131 -20.24 7.64 -3.16
N GLY A 132 -21.10 6.61 -3.16
CA GLY A 132 -21.87 6.18 -4.32
C GLY A 132 -22.82 7.26 -4.85
N GLU A 133 -23.53 7.94 -3.95
CA GLU A 133 -24.39 9.08 -4.29
C GLU A 133 -23.61 10.20 -4.97
N ARG A 134 -22.44 10.57 -4.42
CA ARG A 134 -21.59 11.63 -4.99
C ARG A 134 -21.01 11.26 -6.34
N ILE A 135 -20.61 10.00 -6.54
CA ILE A 135 -20.14 9.49 -7.84
C ILE A 135 -21.24 9.66 -8.89
N ALA A 136 -22.46 9.21 -8.60
CA ALA A 136 -23.59 9.34 -9.52
C ALA A 136 -23.97 10.80 -9.78
N ALA A 137 -23.99 11.64 -8.73
CA ALA A 137 -24.30 13.07 -8.84
C ALA A 137 -23.28 13.85 -9.71
N ALA A 138 -22.01 13.44 -9.72
CA ALA A 138 -20.99 13.98 -10.62
C ALA A 138 -21.15 13.51 -12.09
N GLY A 139 -22.13 12.64 -12.38
CA GLY A 139 -22.35 12.07 -13.71
C GLY A 139 -21.31 11.03 -14.09
N LEU A 140 -20.78 10.29 -13.11
CA LEU A 140 -19.88 9.15 -13.30
C LEU A 140 -20.65 7.83 -13.16
N HIS A 141 -20.16 6.78 -13.81
CA HIS A 141 -20.68 5.44 -13.58
C HIS A 141 -20.17 4.91 -12.24
N HIS A 142 -21.06 4.80 -11.26
CA HIS A 142 -20.76 4.09 -10.01
C HIS A 142 -20.81 2.57 -10.24
N GLN A 143 -19.68 1.88 -10.05
CA GLN A 143 -19.61 0.43 -9.96
C GLN A 143 -19.47 0.03 -8.49
N ILE A 144 -20.53 -0.50 -7.90
CA ILE A 144 -20.55 -0.91 -6.50
C ILE A 144 -19.89 -2.29 -6.36
N VAL A 145 -19.10 -2.48 -5.31
CA VAL A 145 -18.27 -3.68 -5.14
C VAL A 145 -18.73 -4.52 -3.95
N ILE A 146 -18.82 -5.84 -4.18
CA ILE A 146 -18.83 -6.87 -3.14
C ILE A 146 -17.42 -7.44 -3.09
N THR A 147 -16.67 -7.15 -2.03
CA THR A 147 -15.33 -7.71 -1.85
C THR A 147 -15.42 -9.17 -1.41
N MET A 148 -14.56 -10.01 -1.97
CA MET A 148 -14.55 -11.46 -1.75
C MET A 148 -13.20 -11.94 -1.25
N MET A 149 -13.22 -13.03 -0.48
CA MET A 149 -12.05 -13.71 0.07
C MET A 149 -12.44 -15.14 0.44
N ASP A 150 -11.52 -16.10 0.33
CA ASP A 150 -11.61 -17.35 1.07
C ASP A 150 -10.97 -17.19 2.44
N LEU A 151 -11.67 -17.69 3.46
CA LEU A 151 -11.18 -17.71 4.83
C LEU A 151 -10.01 -18.70 4.97
N PRO A 152 -9.02 -18.42 5.81
CA PRO A 152 -7.97 -19.38 6.12
C PRO A 152 -8.54 -20.69 6.65
N PRO A 153 -7.82 -21.83 6.50
CA PRO A 153 -8.28 -23.11 7.01
C PRO A 153 -8.64 -23.05 8.50
N GLY A 154 -9.81 -23.61 8.85
CA GLY A 154 -10.33 -23.59 10.22
C GLY A 154 -11.11 -22.34 10.61
N CYS A 155 -11.25 -21.37 9.71
CA CYS A 155 -12.15 -20.22 9.89
C CYS A 155 -13.48 -20.47 9.15
N GLU A 156 -14.61 -20.20 9.81
CA GLU A 156 -15.96 -20.34 9.27
C GLU A 156 -16.87 -19.20 9.77
N GLY A 157 -18.03 -19.03 9.12
CA GLY A 157 -19.07 -18.07 9.56
C GLY A 157 -19.20 -16.80 8.73
N ALA A 158 -18.41 -16.62 7.68
CA ALA A 158 -18.54 -15.52 6.71
C ALA A 158 -18.05 -15.96 5.31
N HIS A 159 -18.24 -15.09 4.32
CA HIS A 159 -17.73 -15.25 2.95
C HIS A 159 -18.23 -16.51 2.21
N SER A 160 -19.44 -16.96 2.51
CA SER A 160 -20.15 -17.99 1.72
C SER A 160 -20.86 -17.37 0.51
N PRO A 161 -21.25 -18.18 -0.51
CA PRO A 161 -22.12 -17.72 -1.58
C PRO A 161 -23.43 -17.06 -1.10
N ASP A 162 -23.99 -17.55 0.02
CA ASP A 162 -25.22 -17.01 0.60
C ASP A 162 -24.99 -15.63 1.22
N ASP A 163 -23.84 -15.41 1.87
CA ASP A 163 -23.46 -14.10 2.41
C ASP A 163 -23.34 -13.06 1.29
N TYR A 164 -22.68 -13.41 0.19
CA TYR A 164 -22.57 -12.51 -0.97
C TYR A 164 -23.93 -12.29 -1.66
N SER A 165 -24.79 -13.30 -1.71
CA SER A 165 -26.15 -13.17 -2.25
C SER A 165 -27.04 -12.29 -1.36
N LYS A 166 -26.84 -12.34 -0.03
CA LYS A 166 -27.48 -11.42 0.92
C LYS A 166 -26.97 -10.00 0.73
N MET A 167 -25.65 -9.82 0.57
CA MET A 167 -25.06 -8.51 0.30
C MET A 167 -25.61 -7.87 -0.98
N LEU A 168 -25.70 -8.65 -2.06
CA LEU A 168 -26.29 -8.17 -3.32
C LEU A 168 -27.75 -7.75 -3.16
N ARG A 169 -28.56 -8.51 -2.41
CA ARG A 169 -29.95 -8.12 -2.12
C ARG A 169 -30.00 -6.81 -1.32
N ASN A 170 -29.16 -6.67 -0.30
CA ASN A 170 -29.09 -5.42 0.47
C ASN A 170 -28.69 -4.23 -0.42
N ILE A 171 -27.80 -4.43 -1.40
CA ILE A 171 -27.45 -3.39 -2.40
C ILE A 171 -28.66 -3.04 -3.26
N LEU A 172 -29.39 -4.04 -3.78
CA LEU A 172 -30.57 -3.84 -4.62
C LEU A 172 -31.73 -3.17 -3.87
N ASP A 173 -31.87 -3.46 -2.58
CA ASP A 173 -32.86 -2.89 -1.68
C ASP A 173 -32.44 -1.52 -1.12
N SER A 174 -31.21 -1.07 -1.41
CA SER A 174 -30.70 0.25 -0.99
C SER A 174 -31.02 1.34 -2.01
N ASP A 175 -31.05 2.59 -1.55
CA ASP A 175 -31.18 3.77 -2.42
C ASP A 175 -29.85 4.23 -3.05
N ILE A 176 -28.78 3.43 -2.93
CA ILE A 176 -27.46 3.79 -3.46
C ILE A 176 -27.52 3.72 -4.99
N PRO A 177 -27.27 4.81 -5.73
CA PRO A 177 -27.30 4.76 -7.18
C PRO A 177 -26.06 4.02 -7.71
N PHE A 178 -26.23 2.96 -8.50
CA PHE A 178 -25.14 2.23 -9.16
C PHE A 178 -25.53 1.79 -10.57
N HIS A 179 -24.51 1.52 -11.40
CA HIS A 179 -24.66 1.16 -12.81
C HIS A 179 -24.16 -0.26 -13.11
N SER A 180 -23.31 -0.81 -12.26
CA SER A 180 -22.78 -2.16 -12.39
C SER A 180 -22.33 -2.70 -11.02
N VAL A 181 -22.21 -4.02 -10.92
CA VAL A 181 -21.76 -4.71 -9.70
C VAL A 181 -20.45 -5.43 -9.98
N CYS A 182 -19.46 -5.23 -9.11
CA CYS A 182 -18.18 -5.93 -9.17
C CYS A 182 -18.03 -6.88 -7.98
N PHE A 183 -17.55 -8.08 -8.25
CA PHE A 183 -17.09 -9.05 -7.26
C PHE A 183 -15.56 -8.97 -7.23
N LYS A 184 -14.96 -8.66 -6.08
CA LYS A 184 -13.53 -8.31 -5.99
C LYS A 184 -12.76 -9.23 -5.05
N ASP A 185 -12.07 -10.23 -5.59
CA ASP A 185 -11.11 -11.08 -4.89
C ASP A 185 -9.69 -10.49 -4.98
N SER A 186 -9.30 -9.65 -4.01
CA SER A 186 -8.02 -8.94 -4.08
C SER A 186 -6.80 -9.81 -3.77
N SER A 187 -7.01 -10.98 -3.16
CA SER A 187 -5.94 -11.92 -2.80
C SER A 187 -5.81 -13.08 -3.80
N GLY A 188 -6.81 -13.29 -4.66
CA GLY A 188 -6.85 -14.42 -5.58
C GLY A 188 -7.13 -15.75 -4.88
N THR A 189 -7.77 -15.73 -3.71
CA THR A 189 -7.93 -16.93 -2.86
C THR A 189 -9.24 -17.65 -3.08
N VAL A 190 -10.25 -17.01 -3.66
CA VAL A 190 -11.61 -17.57 -3.73
C VAL A 190 -11.68 -18.77 -4.66
N HIS A 191 -11.94 -19.97 -4.16
CA HIS A 191 -11.94 -21.14 -5.02
C HIS A 191 -13.02 -21.07 -6.15
N PRO A 192 -12.77 -21.66 -7.35
CA PRO A 192 -13.63 -21.45 -8.52
C PRO A 192 -15.11 -21.86 -8.33
N ARG A 193 -15.38 -22.91 -7.53
CA ARG A 193 -16.76 -23.30 -7.20
C ARG A 193 -17.54 -22.19 -6.49
N LYS A 194 -16.91 -21.46 -5.56
CA LYS A 194 -17.55 -20.35 -4.83
C LYS A 194 -17.87 -19.22 -5.79
N ILE A 195 -16.92 -18.86 -6.66
CA ILE A 195 -17.15 -17.90 -7.75
C ILE A 195 -18.35 -18.32 -8.60
N TYR A 196 -18.39 -19.55 -9.10
CA TYR A 196 -19.50 -20.04 -9.92
C TYR A 196 -20.85 -19.89 -9.21
N GLU A 197 -20.95 -20.39 -7.97
CA GLU A 197 -22.19 -20.36 -7.19
C GLU A 197 -22.65 -18.92 -6.91
N THR A 198 -21.74 -18.04 -6.48
CA THR A 198 -22.03 -16.63 -6.22
C THR A 198 -22.48 -15.89 -7.48
N ILE A 199 -21.72 -16.00 -8.58
CA ILE A 199 -22.06 -15.29 -9.83
C ILE A 199 -23.35 -15.84 -10.43
N LYS A 200 -23.61 -17.15 -10.34
CA LYS A 200 -24.84 -17.75 -10.85
C LYS A 200 -26.07 -17.29 -10.07
N ALA A 201 -25.94 -17.16 -8.75
CA ALA A 201 -26.99 -16.60 -7.91
C ALA A 201 -27.22 -15.11 -8.22
N ALA A 202 -26.13 -14.34 -8.35
CA ALA A 202 -26.19 -12.92 -8.69
C ALA A 202 -26.89 -12.68 -10.03
N ARG A 203 -26.52 -13.41 -11.08
CA ARG A 203 -27.11 -13.29 -12.41
C ARG A 203 -28.62 -13.60 -12.45
N LYS A 204 -29.12 -14.47 -11.56
CA LYS A 204 -30.57 -14.72 -11.42
C LYS A 204 -31.32 -13.58 -10.73
N THR A 205 -30.61 -12.74 -9.98
CA THR A 205 -31.18 -11.70 -9.12
C THR A 205 -31.22 -10.34 -9.79
N VAL A 206 -30.18 -10.00 -10.55
CA VAL A 206 -30.06 -8.71 -11.24
C VAL A 206 -30.77 -8.70 -12.60
N PRO A 207 -31.10 -7.52 -13.16
CA PRO A 207 -31.54 -7.40 -14.56
C PRO A 207 -30.56 -8.05 -15.55
N GLU A 208 -31.07 -8.52 -16.69
CA GLU A 208 -30.28 -9.27 -17.67
C GLU A 208 -29.12 -8.44 -18.24
N ASP A 209 -29.34 -7.14 -18.46
CA ASP A 209 -28.38 -6.17 -18.99
C ASP A 209 -27.42 -5.61 -17.92
N MET A 210 -27.62 -5.91 -16.64
CA MET A 210 -26.71 -5.50 -15.57
C MET A 210 -25.31 -6.08 -15.81
N ILE A 211 -24.31 -5.22 -15.84
CA ILE A 211 -22.90 -5.64 -15.91
C ILE A 211 -22.51 -6.22 -14.56
N LEU A 212 -22.21 -7.52 -14.56
CA LEU A 212 -21.51 -8.19 -13.46
C LEU A 212 -20.04 -8.31 -13.85
N HIS A 213 -19.15 -7.83 -12.98
CA HIS A 213 -17.72 -7.77 -13.21
C HIS A 213 -16.99 -8.63 -12.17
N LEU A 214 -16.10 -9.53 -12.58
CA LEU A 214 -15.18 -10.22 -11.66
C LEU A 214 -13.77 -9.63 -11.73
N HIS A 215 -13.25 -9.23 -10.58
CA HIS A 215 -11.85 -8.90 -10.37
C HIS A 215 -11.21 -10.00 -9.53
N THR A 216 -10.06 -10.53 -9.97
CA THR A 216 -9.24 -11.44 -9.16
C THR A 216 -7.75 -11.21 -9.40
N HIS A 217 -6.91 -11.79 -8.55
CA HIS A 217 -5.47 -11.88 -8.72
C HIS A 217 -5.06 -13.34 -8.96
N ASP A 218 -3.90 -13.55 -9.59
CA ASP A 218 -3.38 -14.89 -9.88
C ASP A 218 -2.39 -15.39 -8.81
N THR A 219 -2.42 -14.80 -7.60
CA THR A 219 -1.42 -15.05 -6.56
C THR A 219 -1.43 -16.51 -6.12
N ALA A 220 -2.60 -17.12 -6.03
CA ALA A 220 -2.77 -18.54 -5.72
C ALA A 220 -2.63 -19.46 -6.96
N GLY A 221 -2.43 -18.90 -8.15
CA GLY A 221 -2.29 -19.64 -9.41
C GLY A 221 -3.60 -20.25 -9.92
N ILE A 222 -4.75 -19.71 -9.51
CA ILE A 222 -6.08 -20.20 -9.88
C ILE A 222 -6.94 -19.15 -10.59
N GLY A 223 -6.39 -18.00 -10.95
CA GLY A 223 -7.13 -16.86 -11.50
C GLY A 223 -7.84 -17.17 -12.81
N ILE A 224 -7.17 -17.88 -13.73
CA ILE A 224 -7.80 -18.35 -14.98
C ILE A 224 -9.00 -19.25 -14.70
N SER A 225 -8.87 -20.18 -13.75
CA SER A 225 -9.96 -21.09 -13.38
C SER A 225 -11.14 -20.36 -12.72
N GLN A 226 -10.86 -19.32 -11.92
CA GLN A 226 -11.89 -18.45 -11.36
C GLN A 226 -12.64 -17.70 -12.46
N TYR A 227 -11.94 -17.14 -13.47
CA TYR A 227 -12.60 -16.47 -14.58
C TYR A 227 -13.44 -17.39 -15.44
N LEU A 228 -12.95 -18.60 -15.76
CA LEU A 228 -13.75 -19.59 -16.49
C LEU A 228 -15.03 -19.96 -15.71
N ALA A 229 -14.92 -20.18 -14.40
CA ALA A 229 -16.07 -20.42 -13.54
C ALA A 229 -17.07 -19.24 -13.54
N ALA A 230 -16.59 -18.01 -13.52
CA ALA A 230 -17.45 -16.83 -13.60
C ALA A 230 -18.14 -16.70 -14.97
N ILE A 231 -17.42 -17.00 -16.05
CA ILE A 231 -17.93 -16.98 -17.43
C ILE A 231 -19.07 -18.00 -17.59
N ASP A 232 -18.86 -19.24 -17.15
CA ASP A 232 -19.90 -20.27 -17.17
C ASP A 232 -21.12 -19.90 -16.30
N ALA A 233 -20.89 -19.13 -15.23
CA ALA A 233 -21.94 -18.62 -14.35
C ALA A 233 -22.71 -17.43 -14.92
N GLY A 234 -22.19 -16.76 -15.95
CA GLY A 234 -22.83 -15.62 -16.62
C GLY A 234 -22.29 -14.25 -16.22
N ILE A 235 -20.98 -14.14 -15.92
CA ILE A 235 -20.30 -12.85 -15.78
C ILE A 235 -20.33 -12.06 -17.10
N SER A 236 -20.32 -10.73 -17.02
CA SER A 236 -20.29 -9.85 -18.20
C SER A 236 -18.87 -9.40 -18.54
N ARG A 237 -18.07 -9.10 -17.51
CA ARG A 237 -16.73 -8.52 -17.63
C ARG A 237 -15.75 -9.15 -16.65
N ILE A 238 -14.49 -9.23 -17.04
CA ILE A 238 -13.36 -9.65 -16.19
C ILE A 238 -12.22 -8.64 -16.24
N ASP A 239 -11.41 -8.54 -15.20
CA ASP A 239 -10.16 -7.76 -15.26
C ASP A 239 -9.02 -8.63 -15.81
N LEU A 240 -8.14 -8.08 -16.65
CA LEU A 240 -6.95 -8.77 -17.16
C LEU A 240 -5.78 -7.80 -17.21
N ALA A 241 -4.55 -8.31 -17.18
CA ALA A 241 -3.33 -7.50 -17.33
C ALA A 241 -2.44 -8.08 -18.44
N MET A 242 -1.41 -7.34 -18.82
CA MET A 242 -0.39 -7.73 -19.79
C MET A 242 0.96 -7.95 -19.11
N SER A 243 1.80 -8.84 -19.66
CA SER A 243 3.22 -8.88 -19.31
C SER A 243 3.84 -7.48 -19.55
N PRO A 244 4.68 -6.93 -18.65
CA PRO A 244 5.39 -7.58 -17.53
C PRO A 244 4.65 -7.63 -16.19
N VAL A 245 3.39 -7.16 -16.12
CA VAL A 245 2.64 -6.97 -14.87
C VAL A 245 1.35 -7.79 -14.80
N SER A 246 1.36 -8.97 -15.43
CA SER A 246 0.34 -10.01 -15.31
C SER A 246 0.90 -11.24 -14.58
N GLY A 247 0.00 -12.10 -14.10
CA GLY A 247 0.33 -13.29 -13.32
C GLY A 247 0.88 -12.99 -11.93
N GLY A 248 1.10 -14.05 -11.13
CA GLY A 248 1.60 -13.90 -9.76
C GLY A 248 0.71 -12.96 -8.94
N THR A 249 1.27 -11.88 -8.40
CA THR A 249 0.52 -10.92 -7.57
C THR A 249 -0.42 -10.02 -8.35
N ALA A 250 -0.48 -10.10 -9.68
CA ALA A 250 -1.35 -9.29 -10.53
C ALA A 250 -2.52 -10.12 -11.11
N GLN A 251 -3.29 -9.52 -12.03
CA GLN A 251 -4.36 -10.21 -12.74
C GLN A 251 -3.80 -11.27 -13.69
N PRO A 252 -4.60 -12.31 -14.03
CA PRO A 252 -4.32 -13.17 -15.17
C PRO A 252 -4.09 -12.40 -16.47
N ASP A 253 -3.26 -13.00 -17.31
CA ASP A 253 -2.78 -12.39 -18.56
C ASP A 253 -3.82 -12.41 -19.70
N ILE A 254 -3.88 -11.35 -20.52
CA ILE A 254 -4.84 -11.22 -21.63
C ILE A 254 -4.69 -12.37 -22.65
N LEU A 255 -3.47 -12.62 -23.13
CA LEU A 255 -3.21 -13.67 -24.13
C LEU A 255 -3.43 -15.07 -23.53
N THR A 256 -3.10 -15.24 -22.25
CA THR A 256 -3.36 -16.50 -21.53
C THR A 256 -4.85 -16.76 -21.38
N MET A 257 -5.65 -15.76 -21.01
CA MET A 257 -7.10 -15.90 -20.91
C MET A 257 -7.74 -16.16 -22.27
N TRP A 258 -7.31 -15.44 -23.31
CA TRP A 258 -7.72 -15.72 -24.69
C TRP A 258 -7.44 -17.18 -25.09
N HIS A 259 -6.28 -17.70 -24.73
CA HIS A 259 -5.93 -19.10 -24.97
C HIS A 259 -6.83 -20.07 -24.19
N ALA A 260 -7.09 -19.78 -22.91
CA ALA A 260 -7.91 -20.61 -22.02
C ALA A 260 -9.37 -20.74 -22.51
N MET A 261 -9.88 -19.75 -23.24
CA MET A 261 -11.25 -19.76 -23.80
C MET A 261 -11.41 -20.61 -25.08
N LYS A 262 -10.34 -21.21 -25.60
CA LYS A 262 -10.42 -22.09 -26.79
C LYS A 262 -11.33 -23.29 -26.52
N GLY A 263 -12.17 -23.63 -27.50
CA GLY A 263 -13.16 -24.71 -27.36
C GLY A 263 -14.43 -24.32 -26.60
N THR A 264 -14.48 -23.16 -25.95
CA THR A 264 -15.71 -22.63 -25.33
C THR A 264 -16.58 -21.85 -26.32
N ASP A 265 -17.82 -21.58 -25.92
CA ASP A 265 -18.77 -20.70 -26.63
C ASP A 265 -18.46 -19.20 -26.46
N PHE A 266 -17.37 -18.86 -25.75
CA PHE A 266 -17.02 -17.48 -25.42
C PHE A 266 -15.75 -17.00 -26.16
N THR A 267 -15.59 -15.68 -26.24
CA THR A 267 -14.41 -15.03 -26.83
C THR A 267 -14.14 -13.68 -26.16
N LEU A 268 -12.87 -13.26 -26.08
CA LEU A 268 -12.50 -11.88 -25.76
C LEU A 268 -12.64 -10.92 -26.96
N ASP A 269 -12.73 -11.49 -28.17
CA ASP A 269 -12.82 -10.75 -29.44
C ASP A 269 -11.61 -9.83 -29.69
N ILE A 270 -10.41 -10.42 -29.59
CA ILE A 270 -9.11 -9.73 -29.78
C ILE A 270 -8.31 -10.35 -30.94
N ASP A 271 -7.41 -9.55 -31.51
CA ASP A 271 -6.32 -10.04 -32.37
C ASP A 271 -5.08 -10.36 -31.51
N PRO A 272 -4.74 -11.64 -31.27
CA PRO A 272 -3.63 -12.00 -30.41
C PRO A 272 -2.27 -11.50 -30.93
N LEU A 273 -2.10 -11.32 -32.25
CA LEU A 273 -0.83 -10.82 -32.81
C LEU A 273 -0.61 -9.35 -32.48
N LYS A 274 -1.68 -8.56 -32.41
CA LYS A 274 -1.59 -7.18 -31.94
C LYS A 274 -1.22 -7.13 -30.46
N TYR A 275 -1.84 -7.95 -29.61
CA TYR A 275 -1.53 -7.97 -28.18
C TYR A 275 -0.11 -8.46 -27.86
N ILE A 276 0.43 -9.40 -28.64
CA ILE A 276 1.87 -9.74 -28.57
C ILE A 276 2.71 -8.48 -28.81
N LYS A 277 2.35 -7.66 -29.80
CA LYS A 277 3.08 -6.41 -30.06
C LYS A 277 2.93 -5.38 -28.95
N VAL A 278 1.76 -5.28 -28.32
CA VAL A 278 1.56 -4.42 -27.15
C VAL A 278 2.46 -4.86 -26.00
N GLU A 279 2.50 -6.15 -25.70
CA GLU A 279 3.37 -6.70 -24.65
C GLU A 279 4.86 -6.45 -24.93
N GLU A 280 5.31 -6.59 -26.18
CA GLU A 280 6.69 -6.24 -26.55
C GLU A 280 7.03 -4.77 -26.22
N VAL A 281 6.14 -3.83 -26.60
CA VAL A 281 6.32 -2.39 -26.30
C VAL A 281 6.29 -2.15 -24.79
N PHE A 282 5.41 -2.86 -24.08
CA PHE A 282 5.25 -2.71 -22.65
C PHE A 282 6.45 -3.25 -21.85
N GLU A 283 6.99 -4.39 -22.26
CA GLU A 283 8.22 -4.95 -21.69
C GLU A 283 9.43 -4.06 -21.93
N GLU A 284 9.54 -3.46 -23.13
CA GLU A 284 10.59 -2.49 -23.44
C GLU A 284 10.46 -1.24 -22.54
N ALA A 285 9.26 -0.68 -22.42
CA ALA A 285 8.94 0.47 -21.59
C ALA A 285 9.30 0.25 -20.11
N MET A 286 9.06 -0.95 -19.59
CA MET A 286 9.29 -1.29 -18.18
C MET A 286 10.67 -1.95 -17.94
N SER A 287 11.54 -2.02 -18.94
CA SER A 287 12.78 -2.80 -18.89
C SER A 287 13.75 -2.39 -17.76
N ASP A 288 13.80 -1.11 -17.40
CA ASP A 288 14.64 -0.56 -16.32
C ASP A 288 13.96 -0.64 -14.93
N TYR A 289 12.69 -1.04 -14.82
CA TYR A 289 12.02 -1.16 -13.53
C TYR A 289 12.43 -2.45 -12.81
N PHE A 290 12.71 -2.35 -11.50
CA PHE A 290 12.97 -3.53 -10.67
C PHE A 290 11.67 -4.30 -10.44
N ILE A 291 11.70 -5.61 -10.71
CA ILE A 291 10.57 -6.52 -10.52
C ILE A 291 10.91 -7.45 -9.36
N PRO A 292 10.21 -7.33 -8.21
CA PRO A 292 10.39 -8.26 -7.09
C PRO A 292 10.06 -9.69 -7.53
N PRO A 293 10.91 -10.69 -7.26
CA PRO A 293 10.68 -12.07 -7.71
C PRO A 293 9.32 -12.63 -7.28
N GLU A 294 8.90 -12.36 -6.04
CA GLU A 294 7.61 -12.81 -5.50
C GLU A 294 6.40 -12.25 -6.25
N SER A 295 6.52 -11.10 -6.93
CA SER A 295 5.42 -10.48 -7.66
C SER A 295 4.99 -11.29 -8.88
N ARG A 296 5.87 -12.16 -9.41
CA ARG A 296 5.60 -12.98 -10.60
C ARG A 296 5.42 -14.47 -10.29
N MET A 297 5.41 -14.83 -9.02
CA MET A 297 5.35 -16.22 -8.58
C MET A 297 3.98 -16.56 -8.00
N VAL A 298 3.54 -17.80 -8.25
CA VAL A 298 2.43 -18.39 -7.52
C VAL A 298 2.86 -18.65 -6.08
N SER A 299 2.04 -18.24 -5.13
CA SER A 299 2.19 -18.50 -3.70
C SER A 299 1.12 -19.50 -3.22
N PRO A 300 1.46 -20.78 -3.03
CA PRO A 300 0.51 -21.77 -2.51
C PRO A 300 0.14 -21.51 -1.04
N LEU A 301 0.85 -20.61 -0.35
CA LEU A 301 0.58 -20.22 1.03
C LEU A 301 -0.42 -19.07 1.17
N ILE A 302 -0.77 -18.40 0.07
CA ILE A 302 -1.68 -17.25 0.13
C ILE A 302 -3.08 -17.59 0.67
N PRO A 303 -3.67 -18.80 0.48
CA PRO A 303 -4.95 -19.14 1.09
C PRO A 303 -4.93 -19.22 2.63
N PHE A 304 -3.74 -19.37 3.23
CA PHE A 304 -3.55 -19.40 4.69
C PHE A 304 -3.39 -17.99 5.26
N SER A 305 -3.04 -17.01 4.43
CA SER A 305 -2.85 -15.62 4.81
C SER A 305 -3.27 -14.74 3.66
N PRO A 306 -4.59 -14.59 3.43
CA PRO A 306 -5.10 -13.87 2.27
C PRO A 306 -4.55 -12.45 2.33
N MET A 307 -3.53 -12.18 1.52
CA MET A 307 -2.90 -10.87 1.38
C MET A 307 -3.02 -10.46 -0.07
N PRO A 308 -3.50 -9.24 -0.36
CA PRO A 308 -3.46 -8.70 -1.70
C PRO A 308 -2.04 -8.65 -2.24
N GLY A 309 -1.91 -8.78 -3.55
CA GLY A 309 -0.61 -8.78 -4.23
C GLY A 309 0.31 -7.62 -3.81
N GLY A 310 -0.18 -6.38 -3.95
CA GLY A 310 0.61 -5.19 -3.57
C GLY A 310 0.92 -5.07 -2.06
N ALA A 311 0.15 -5.71 -1.19
CA ALA A 311 0.44 -5.78 0.25
C ALA A 311 1.54 -6.81 0.54
N LEU A 312 1.45 -8.00 -0.08
CA LEU A 312 2.46 -9.05 0.00
C LEU A 312 3.84 -8.54 -0.42
N THR A 313 3.94 -7.92 -1.60
CA THR A 313 5.20 -7.39 -2.11
C THR A 313 5.75 -6.27 -1.22
N ALA A 314 4.92 -5.32 -0.81
CA ALA A 314 5.36 -4.22 0.06
C ALA A 314 5.90 -4.71 1.42
N ASN A 315 5.19 -5.65 2.05
CA ASN A 315 5.52 -6.14 3.37
C ASN A 315 6.76 -7.05 3.37
N THR A 316 6.90 -7.92 2.37
CA THR A 316 8.11 -8.76 2.22
C THR A 316 9.35 -7.93 1.89
N MET A 317 9.22 -6.88 1.07
CA MET A 317 10.31 -5.93 0.82
C MET A 317 10.71 -5.18 2.09
N MET A 318 9.75 -4.68 2.87
CA MET A 318 10.04 -4.07 4.17
C MET A 318 10.79 -5.04 5.09
N MET A 319 10.31 -6.28 5.22
CA MET A 319 10.98 -7.28 6.08
C MET A 319 12.39 -7.63 5.60
N ARG A 320 12.70 -7.48 4.29
CA ARG A 320 14.09 -7.57 3.78
C ARG A 320 14.92 -6.38 4.21
N ASP A 321 14.41 -5.17 3.97
CA ASP A 321 15.07 -3.92 4.31
C ASP A 321 15.37 -3.84 5.82
N THR A 322 14.52 -4.45 6.65
CA THR A 322 14.67 -4.52 8.11
C THR A 322 15.31 -5.82 8.61
N GLY A 323 15.72 -6.76 7.76
CA GLY A 323 16.36 -8.01 8.19
C GLY A 323 15.45 -8.99 8.97
N THR A 324 14.13 -8.76 8.99
CA THR A 324 13.15 -9.57 9.71
C THR A 324 12.43 -10.60 8.84
N LEU A 325 12.79 -10.75 7.55
CA LEU A 325 12.14 -11.69 6.62
C LEU A 325 12.10 -13.14 7.13
N HIS A 326 13.10 -13.56 7.91
CA HIS A 326 13.14 -14.89 8.53
C HIS A 326 11.94 -15.17 9.48
N LEU A 327 11.27 -14.12 9.97
CA LEU A 327 10.05 -14.23 10.81
C LEU A 327 8.77 -14.38 9.98
N TYR A 328 8.82 -14.22 8.66
CA TYR A 328 7.64 -14.24 7.80
C TYR A 328 6.74 -15.47 8.00
N PRO A 329 7.26 -16.71 8.12
CA PRO A 329 6.40 -17.87 8.41
C PRO A 329 5.62 -17.75 9.73
N LYS A 330 6.21 -17.11 10.75
CA LYS A 330 5.54 -16.85 12.03
C LYS A 330 4.45 -15.79 11.86
N VAL A 331 4.72 -14.72 11.11
CA VAL A 331 3.72 -13.67 10.81
C VAL A 331 2.52 -14.25 10.09
N ILE A 332 2.72 -15.12 9.10
CA ILE A 332 1.62 -15.79 8.38
C ILE A 332 0.73 -16.60 9.33
N LYS A 333 1.33 -17.35 10.26
CA LYS A 333 0.57 -18.11 11.26
C LYS A 333 -0.20 -17.21 12.24
N GLU A 334 0.37 -16.07 12.65
CA GLU A 334 -0.34 -15.10 13.48
C GLU A 334 -1.47 -14.41 12.70
N MET A 335 -1.33 -14.24 11.38
CA MET A 335 -2.35 -13.60 10.57
C MET A 335 -3.66 -14.41 10.50
N GLU A 336 -3.58 -15.74 10.48
CA GLU A 336 -4.77 -16.61 10.61
C GLU A 336 -5.57 -16.29 11.87
N GLU A 337 -4.88 -16.18 13.01
CA GLU A 337 -5.48 -15.87 14.30
C GLU A 337 -6.12 -14.47 14.30
N VAL A 338 -5.39 -13.48 13.79
CA VAL A 338 -5.82 -12.09 13.73
C VAL A 338 -7.08 -11.94 12.84
N ILE A 339 -7.16 -12.66 11.72
CA ILE A 339 -8.35 -12.69 10.87
C ILE A 339 -9.54 -13.32 11.62
N ARG A 340 -9.30 -14.47 12.25
CA ARG A 340 -10.33 -15.27 12.96
C ARG A 340 -11.04 -14.47 14.04
N VAL A 341 -10.30 -13.68 14.81
CA VAL A 341 -10.86 -12.91 15.93
C VAL A 341 -11.25 -11.48 15.55
N GLY A 342 -10.89 -11.04 14.34
CA GLY A 342 -11.08 -9.66 13.86
C GLY A 342 -12.38 -9.40 13.10
N GLY A 343 -13.33 -10.35 13.10
CA GLY A 343 -14.65 -10.18 12.47
C GLY A 343 -14.70 -10.41 10.97
N PHE A 344 -13.67 -11.04 10.38
CA PHE A 344 -13.61 -11.41 8.96
C PHE A 344 -13.82 -10.26 7.97
N GLY A 345 -13.22 -9.09 8.21
CA GLY A 345 -13.09 -8.08 7.14
C GLY A 345 -12.35 -8.67 5.93
N THR A 346 -12.75 -8.29 4.73
CA THR A 346 -12.07 -8.78 3.53
C THR A 346 -10.65 -8.22 3.50
N SER A 347 -9.66 -9.07 3.25
CA SER A 347 -8.26 -8.64 3.21
C SER A 347 -7.97 -7.85 1.94
N VAL A 348 -8.29 -6.55 1.99
CA VAL A 348 -8.02 -5.51 0.99
C VAL A 348 -7.59 -4.25 1.74
N THR A 349 -7.02 -3.24 1.08
CA THR A 349 -6.64 -1.99 1.77
C THR A 349 -7.87 -1.31 2.37
N PRO A 350 -7.83 -0.85 3.65
CA PRO A 350 -6.68 -0.88 4.56
C PRO A 350 -6.59 -2.12 5.47
N VAL A 351 -7.66 -2.92 5.57
CA VAL A 351 -7.78 -4.11 6.44
C VAL A 351 -6.63 -5.11 6.30
N SER A 352 -6.19 -5.41 5.08
CA SER A 352 -5.03 -6.28 4.82
C SER A 352 -3.75 -5.83 5.56
N GLN A 353 -3.52 -4.52 5.68
CA GLN A 353 -2.40 -3.97 6.44
C GLN A 353 -2.64 -4.07 7.94
N PHE A 354 -3.87 -3.90 8.41
CA PHE A 354 -4.21 -4.04 9.83
C PHE A 354 -3.94 -5.47 10.30
N TYR A 355 -4.37 -6.46 9.50
CA TYR A 355 -4.09 -7.86 9.77
C TYR A 355 -2.60 -8.18 9.78
N PHE A 356 -1.86 -7.74 8.76
CA PHE A 356 -0.44 -8.00 8.69
C PHE A 356 0.33 -7.30 9.83
N GLN A 357 0.01 -6.05 10.14
CA GLN A 357 0.67 -5.28 11.21
C GLN A 357 0.43 -5.88 12.58
N GLN A 358 -0.82 -6.25 12.90
CA GLN A 358 -1.11 -6.92 14.16
C GLN A 358 -0.41 -8.29 14.23
N ALA A 359 -0.41 -9.06 13.14
CA ALA A 359 0.29 -10.34 13.07
C ALA A 359 1.81 -10.19 13.23
N TYR A 360 2.38 -9.13 12.66
CA TYR A 360 3.79 -8.79 12.80
C TYR A 360 4.13 -8.47 14.26
N LEU A 361 3.34 -7.63 14.94
CA LEU A 361 3.50 -7.35 16.36
C LEU A 361 3.40 -8.63 17.20
N ASN A 362 2.41 -9.48 16.94
CA ASN A 362 2.29 -10.78 17.62
C ASN A 362 3.52 -11.65 17.42
N ALA A 363 4.12 -11.62 16.22
CA ALA A 363 5.31 -12.39 15.88
C ALA A 363 6.59 -11.83 16.52
N THR A 364 6.73 -10.51 16.64
CA THR A 364 7.97 -9.87 17.12
C THR A 364 7.97 -9.51 18.60
N GLN A 365 6.84 -9.12 19.16
CA GLN A 365 6.73 -8.60 20.53
C GLN A 365 6.07 -9.61 21.45
N GLY A 366 5.07 -10.35 20.96
CA GLY A 366 4.32 -11.32 21.74
C GLY A 366 2.84 -11.20 21.41
N ARG A 367 2.13 -12.32 21.44
CA ARG A 367 0.74 -12.38 20.97
C ARG A 367 -0.15 -11.51 21.86
N TRP A 368 -0.81 -10.51 21.24
CA TRP A 368 -1.74 -9.57 21.90
C TRP A 368 -1.13 -8.70 23.02
N GLU A 369 0.20 -8.68 23.17
CA GLU A 369 0.85 -7.77 24.12
C GLU A 369 0.62 -6.30 23.76
N LYS A 370 0.54 -6.01 22.46
CA LYS A 370 0.23 -4.69 21.92
C LYS A 370 -0.79 -4.79 20.81
N ILE A 371 -1.89 -4.05 20.94
CA ILE A 371 -2.87 -3.84 19.88
C ILE A 371 -2.33 -2.78 18.93
N ASN A 372 -2.25 -3.12 17.64
CA ASN A 372 -2.05 -2.16 16.59
C ASN A 372 -3.26 -1.20 16.56
N PRO A 373 -3.05 0.13 16.63
CA PRO A 373 -4.16 1.08 16.73
C PRO A 373 -5.18 0.97 15.61
N GLN A 374 -4.74 0.69 14.38
CA GLN A 374 -5.63 0.60 13.23
C GLN A 374 -6.46 -0.68 13.26
N TYR A 375 -5.86 -1.81 13.61
CA TYR A 375 -6.60 -3.05 13.89
C TYR A 375 -7.60 -2.86 15.04
N GLY A 376 -7.17 -2.22 16.14
CA GLY A 376 -8.03 -1.91 17.28
C GLY A 376 -9.21 -1.01 16.91
N ASN A 377 -8.97 0.07 16.17
CA ASN A 377 -10.04 0.95 15.67
C ASN A 377 -11.04 0.19 14.77
N MET A 378 -10.57 -0.79 13.97
CA MET A 378 -11.44 -1.62 13.15
C MET A 378 -12.36 -2.49 14.02
N VAL A 379 -11.80 -3.26 14.98
CA VAL A 379 -12.62 -4.13 15.85
C VAL A 379 -13.52 -3.35 16.81
N LEU A 380 -13.18 -2.09 17.10
CA LEU A 380 -14.01 -1.18 17.87
C LEU A 380 -15.10 -0.49 17.05
N GLY A 381 -15.14 -0.68 15.72
CA GLY A 381 -16.20 -0.16 14.84
C GLY A 381 -15.93 1.22 14.23
N TYR A 382 -14.78 1.85 14.51
CA TYR A 382 -14.44 3.17 13.96
C TYR A 382 -14.18 3.16 12.46
N PHE A 383 -14.00 1.99 11.82
CA PHE A 383 -13.89 1.86 10.36
C PHE A 383 -15.18 1.37 9.68
N GLY A 384 -16.24 1.11 10.44
CA GLY A 384 -17.44 0.45 9.96
C GLY A 384 -17.67 -0.89 10.66
N ARG A 385 -18.73 -1.59 10.26
CA ARG A 385 -19.11 -2.90 10.82
C ARG A 385 -18.42 -4.00 10.06
N THR A 386 -17.74 -4.88 10.79
CA THR A 386 -17.18 -6.12 10.26
C THR A 386 -18.30 -7.08 9.83
N PRO A 387 -18.03 -8.01 8.88
CA PRO A 387 -19.03 -8.99 8.43
C PRO A 387 -19.68 -9.82 9.54
N VAL A 388 -18.90 -10.14 10.59
CA VAL A 388 -19.39 -10.72 11.84
C VAL A 388 -18.82 -9.95 13.03
N GLU A 389 -19.46 -10.06 14.18
CA GLU A 389 -18.94 -9.45 15.42
C GLU A 389 -17.53 -9.98 15.75
N PRO A 390 -16.55 -9.10 16.03
CA PRO A 390 -15.22 -9.52 16.46
C PRO A 390 -15.25 -10.24 17.81
N ASP A 391 -14.16 -10.94 18.14
CA ASP A 391 -14.05 -11.66 19.41
C ASP A 391 -14.16 -10.69 20.61
N PRO A 392 -15.06 -10.94 21.58
CA PRO A 392 -15.27 -10.05 22.72
C PRO A 392 -14.02 -9.77 23.56
N GLU A 393 -13.10 -10.73 23.67
CA GLU A 393 -11.84 -10.53 24.41
C GLU A 393 -10.93 -9.54 23.69
N ILE A 394 -10.87 -9.63 22.36
CA ILE A 394 -10.08 -8.72 21.53
C ILE A 394 -10.69 -7.31 21.50
N VAL A 395 -12.02 -7.20 21.45
CA VAL A 395 -12.72 -5.91 21.57
C VAL A 395 -12.41 -5.26 22.91
N LYS A 396 -12.43 -6.04 24.01
CA LYS A 396 -12.08 -5.54 25.35
C LYS A 396 -10.61 -5.08 25.40
N LEU A 397 -9.67 -5.88 24.93
CA LEU A 397 -8.24 -5.53 24.90
C LEU A 397 -7.99 -4.28 24.07
N ALA A 398 -8.61 -4.15 22.89
CA ALA A 398 -8.50 -2.97 22.05
C ALA A 398 -9.05 -1.72 22.75
N SER A 399 -10.20 -1.86 23.43
CA SER A 399 -10.81 -0.76 24.19
C SER A 399 -9.92 -0.28 25.34
N GLU A 400 -9.35 -1.21 26.12
CA GLU A 400 -8.49 -0.92 27.26
C GLU A 400 -7.14 -0.33 26.84
N GLN A 401 -6.47 -0.89 25.82
CA GLN A 401 -5.15 -0.42 25.40
C GLN A 401 -5.20 0.90 24.61
N LEU A 402 -6.29 1.18 23.90
CA LEU A 402 -6.45 2.42 23.12
C LEU A 402 -7.20 3.52 23.86
N ASP A 403 -7.73 3.23 25.06
CA ASP A 403 -8.60 4.11 25.83
C ASP A 403 -9.78 4.64 24.99
N LYS A 404 -10.45 3.70 24.29
CA LYS A 404 -11.55 4.01 23.36
C LYS A 404 -12.76 3.12 23.60
N PRO A 405 -13.98 3.67 23.64
CA PRO A 405 -15.18 2.86 23.70
C PRO A 405 -15.46 2.18 22.35
N VAL A 406 -16.30 1.14 22.39
CA VAL A 406 -16.90 0.55 21.20
C VAL A 406 -17.80 1.59 20.51
N PHE A 407 -17.59 1.78 19.22
CA PHE A 407 -18.29 2.73 18.37
C PHE A 407 -19.33 2.00 17.50
N LYS A 408 -20.57 2.50 17.50
CA LYS A 408 -21.70 1.87 16.76
C LYS A 408 -22.36 2.79 15.73
N GLU A 409 -21.98 4.06 15.72
CA GLU A 409 -22.54 5.07 14.83
C GLU A 409 -21.90 4.98 13.43
N ASP A 410 -22.13 5.99 12.59
CA ASP A 410 -21.52 6.06 11.26
C ASP A 410 -20.14 6.74 11.35
N PRO A 411 -19.06 6.10 10.86
CA PRO A 411 -17.73 6.71 10.85
C PRO A 411 -17.66 8.04 10.09
N LEU A 412 -18.58 8.29 9.17
CA LEU A 412 -18.62 9.54 8.41
C LEU A 412 -19.16 10.73 9.23
N ASP A 413 -19.93 10.47 10.29
CA ASP A 413 -20.60 11.52 11.08
C ASP A 413 -19.71 12.14 12.16
N ILE A 414 -18.52 11.57 12.41
CA ILE A 414 -17.54 12.09 13.37
C ILE A 414 -16.52 13.06 12.74
N LEU A 415 -16.53 13.21 11.41
CA LEU A 415 -15.56 14.03 10.69
C LEU A 415 -16.10 15.44 10.45
N GLU A 416 -15.32 16.45 10.85
CA GLU A 416 -15.56 17.84 10.49
C GLU A 416 -15.19 18.10 9.02
N ASP A 417 -15.73 19.16 8.43
CA ASP A 417 -15.43 19.57 7.05
C ASP A 417 -13.91 19.69 6.81
N GLY A 418 -13.42 19.05 5.76
CA GLY A 418 -11.98 18.96 5.48
C GLY A 418 -11.42 20.21 4.79
N ARG A 419 -12.25 20.92 4.02
CA ARG A 419 -11.82 22.05 3.19
C ARG A 419 -11.18 23.19 3.98
N PRO A 420 -11.75 23.68 5.11
CA PRO A 420 -11.13 24.77 5.87
C PRO A 420 -9.71 24.46 6.35
N GLY A 421 -9.47 23.23 6.82
CA GLY A 421 -8.13 22.79 7.26
C GLY A 421 -7.13 22.70 6.11
N ALA A 422 -7.56 22.16 4.96
CA ALA A 422 -6.75 22.10 3.75
C ALA A 422 -6.40 23.50 3.21
N GLU A 423 -7.38 24.41 3.13
CA GLU A 423 -7.18 25.79 2.67
C GLU A 423 -6.21 26.57 3.56
N LYS A 424 -6.35 26.42 4.89
CA LYS A 424 -5.43 27.02 5.86
C LYS A 424 -4.00 26.50 5.63
N THR A 425 -3.83 25.19 5.50
CA THR A 425 -2.51 24.56 5.27
C THR A 425 -1.85 25.10 3.99
N LEU A 426 -2.63 25.26 2.91
CA LEU A 426 -2.14 25.83 1.66
C LEU A 426 -1.71 27.30 1.85
N GLN A 427 -2.53 28.11 2.50
CA GLN A 427 -2.24 29.53 2.75
C GLN A 427 -0.98 29.73 3.60
N GLU A 428 -0.81 28.95 4.67
CA GLU A 428 0.37 28.98 5.54
C GLU A 428 1.66 28.63 4.80
N ASN A 429 1.57 27.80 3.76
CA ASN A 429 2.69 27.42 2.91
C ASN A 429 2.84 28.31 1.65
N GLY A 430 2.03 29.37 1.52
CA GLY A 430 2.06 30.26 0.36
C GLY A 430 1.64 29.59 -0.96
N LEU A 431 0.86 28.51 -0.88
CA LEU A 431 0.37 27.73 -2.02
C LEU A 431 -0.99 28.24 -2.52
N PRO A 432 -1.27 28.18 -3.83
CA PRO A 432 -2.57 28.56 -4.37
C PRO A 432 -3.71 27.70 -3.79
N VAL A 433 -4.81 28.34 -3.40
CA VAL A 433 -6.03 27.65 -2.99
C VAL A 433 -6.90 27.41 -4.22
N ASN A 434 -6.95 26.17 -4.66
CA ASN A 434 -7.84 25.68 -5.70
C ASN A 434 -8.27 24.24 -5.36
N ASP A 435 -9.29 23.74 -6.04
CA ASP A 435 -9.88 22.42 -5.74
C ASP A 435 -8.88 21.26 -5.84
N GLU A 436 -7.93 21.28 -6.78
CA GLU A 436 -6.91 20.24 -6.89
C GLU A 436 -5.95 20.27 -5.69
N ASN A 437 -5.44 21.45 -5.34
CA ASN A 437 -4.52 21.62 -4.22
C ASN A 437 -5.21 21.31 -2.88
N VAL A 438 -6.49 21.69 -2.72
CA VAL A 438 -7.30 21.35 -1.54
C VAL A 438 -7.43 19.83 -1.43
N PHE A 439 -7.74 19.16 -2.54
CA PHE A 439 -7.88 17.71 -2.54
C PHE A 439 -6.54 16.99 -2.30
N ILE A 440 -5.44 17.50 -2.86
CA ILE A 440 -4.08 16.99 -2.59
C ILE A 440 -3.75 17.15 -1.11
N ALA A 441 -3.94 18.34 -0.53
CA ALA A 441 -3.67 18.59 0.88
C ALA A 441 -4.47 17.66 1.80
N SER A 442 -5.75 17.38 1.48
CA SER A 442 -6.59 16.48 2.28
C SER A 442 -6.22 15.00 2.12
N SER A 443 -5.98 14.54 0.89
CA SER A 443 -5.84 13.10 0.59
C SER A 443 -4.40 12.57 0.67
N CYS A 444 -3.42 13.48 0.58
CA CYS A 444 -2.00 13.20 0.56
C CYS A 444 -1.25 13.83 1.75
N GLU A 445 -1.94 14.65 2.56
CA GLU A 445 -1.42 15.27 3.79
C GLU A 445 -0.05 15.94 3.56
N SER A 446 0.90 15.78 4.50
CA SER A 446 2.23 16.38 4.45
C SER A 446 2.99 16.09 3.15
N LYS A 447 2.94 14.84 2.66
CA LYS A 447 3.59 14.44 1.41
C LYS A 447 2.98 15.14 0.18
N GLY A 448 1.68 15.45 0.23
CA GLY A 448 1.01 16.28 -0.78
C GLY A 448 1.51 17.72 -0.78
N ILE A 449 1.67 18.31 0.41
CA ILE A 449 2.23 19.66 0.56
C ILE A 449 3.69 19.72 0.09
N ASP A 450 4.50 18.72 0.42
CA ASP A 450 5.89 18.63 -0.05
C ASP A 450 5.98 18.56 -1.57
N PHE A 451 5.07 17.85 -2.23
CA PHE A 451 4.97 17.86 -3.69
C PHE A 451 4.64 19.26 -4.22
N LEU A 452 3.63 19.93 -3.66
CA LEU A 452 3.22 21.27 -4.09
C LEU A 452 4.31 22.33 -3.88
N LEU A 453 5.17 22.14 -2.88
CA LEU A 453 6.35 22.98 -2.61
C LEU A 453 7.58 22.62 -3.45
N GLY A 454 7.51 21.58 -4.29
CA GLY A 454 8.64 21.10 -5.10
C GLY A 454 9.73 20.41 -4.27
N LYS A 455 9.39 19.92 -3.07
CA LYS A 455 10.30 19.20 -2.15
C LYS A 455 10.27 17.69 -2.35
N ALA A 456 9.22 17.16 -2.98
CA ALA A 456 9.11 15.72 -3.24
C ALA A 456 10.26 15.21 -4.11
N LYS A 457 10.74 14.01 -3.78
CA LYS A 457 11.83 13.34 -4.50
C LYS A 457 11.32 12.06 -5.14
N GLU A 458 11.76 11.82 -6.37
CA GLU A 458 11.50 10.55 -7.04
C GLU A 458 12.14 9.39 -6.27
N ASN A 459 11.35 8.32 -6.07
CA ASN A 459 11.74 7.09 -5.40
C ASN A 459 11.18 5.87 -6.16
N ILE A 460 11.43 5.85 -7.48
CA ILE A 460 11.13 4.71 -8.35
C ILE A 460 12.28 3.70 -8.25
N ARG A 461 11.95 2.41 -8.06
CA ARG A 461 12.95 1.34 -7.98
C ARG A 461 13.37 0.91 -9.38
N ARG A 462 14.48 1.47 -9.86
CA ARG A 462 15.11 1.12 -11.15
C ARG A 462 16.25 0.11 -10.95
N LYS A 463 16.41 -0.84 -11.88
CA LYS A 463 17.48 -1.84 -11.89
C LYS A 463 18.86 -1.20 -11.93
N SER A 464 19.00 -0.16 -12.75
CA SER A 464 20.22 0.66 -12.86
C SER A 464 20.68 1.24 -11.51
N ALA A 465 19.73 1.70 -10.69
CA ALA A 465 20.02 2.26 -9.37
C ALA A 465 20.38 1.17 -8.32
N GLU A 466 19.77 -0.01 -8.40
CA GLU A 466 20.10 -1.12 -7.49
C GLU A 466 21.49 -1.72 -7.77
N THR A 467 21.89 -1.78 -9.04
CA THR A 467 23.23 -2.24 -9.43
C THR A 467 24.30 -1.28 -8.91
N ALA A 468 24.06 0.04 -9.01
CA ALA A 468 24.96 1.05 -8.45
C ALA A 468 25.07 0.99 -6.91
N LYS A 469 24.00 0.59 -6.20
CA LYS A 469 24.04 0.35 -4.74
C LYS A 469 24.82 -0.92 -4.39
N SER A 470 24.65 -2.00 -5.17
CA SER A 470 25.37 -3.26 -4.99
C SER A 470 26.87 -3.10 -5.25
N GLU A 471 27.28 -2.24 -6.18
CA GLU A 471 28.69 -1.95 -6.44
C GLU A 471 29.34 -1.14 -5.32
N LYS A 472 28.60 -0.21 -4.69
CA LYS A 472 29.09 0.55 -3.53
C LYS A 472 29.16 -0.26 -2.22
N THR A 473 28.40 -1.35 -2.13
CA THR A 473 28.39 -2.26 -0.96
C THR A 473 29.24 -3.51 -1.17
N ALA A 474 29.84 -3.70 -2.34
CA ALA A 474 30.81 -4.76 -2.59
C ALA A 474 32.10 -4.51 -1.80
N VAL A 475 32.14 -5.02 -0.57
CA VAL A 475 33.37 -5.17 0.22
C VAL A 475 34.39 -5.96 -0.62
N PRO A 476 35.66 -5.52 -0.74
CA PRO A 476 36.67 -6.31 -1.44
C PRO A 476 36.77 -7.69 -0.78
N LYS A 477 36.65 -8.76 -1.57
CA LYS A 477 36.85 -10.13 -1.08
C LYS A 477 38.25 -10.26 -0.46
N SER A 478 38.32 -10.26 0.86
CA SER A 478 39.55 -10.51 1.61
C SER A 478 39.93 -11.99 1.47
N VAL A 479 41.09 -12.25 0.89
CA VAL A 479 41.83 -13.52 1.02
C VAL A 479 42.09 -13.76 2.52
N PRO A 480 41.95 -15.00 3.03
CA PRO A 480 42.03 -15.25 4.47
C PRO A 480 43.45 -14.96 4.97
N THR A 481 43.59 -13.85 5.69
CA THR A 481 44.81 -13.53 6.43
C THR A 481 44.39 -13.32 7.88
N ALA A 482 45.18 -13.90 8.79
CA ALA A 482 44.92 -14.00 10.21
C ALA A 482 44.46 -12.68 10.86
N ALA A 483 43.60 -12.81 11.87
CA ALA A 483 42.90 -11.73 12.56
C ALA A 483 43.81 -10.56 12.99
N PRO A 484 43.42 -9.29 12.76
CA PRO A 484 44.05 -8.16 13.41
C PRO A 484 43.22 -7.65 14.61
N ALA A 485 43.94 -7.36 15.69
CA ALA A 485 43.44 -6.75 16.92
C ALA A 485 42.96 -5.29 16.70
N LEU A 486 41.96 -4.89 17.48
CA LEU A 486 41.44 -3.52 17.57
C LEU A 486 42.32 -2.69 18.51
N GLY A 487 42.93 -1.62 17.98
CA GLY A 487 43.68 -0.60 18.73
C GLY A 487 44.35 0.42 17.79
N PRO A 488 44.69 1.64 18.27
CA PRO A 488 45.39 2.65 17.48
C PRO A 488 46.69 2.10 16.91
N ARG A 489 46.94 2.33 15.61
CA ARG A 489 48.11 1.75 14.92
C ARG A 489 49.31 2.68 15.07
N GLU A 490 50.35 2.16 15.71
CA GLU A 490 51.67 2.77 15.79
C GLU A 490 52.54 2.31 14.61
N TYR A 491 53.13 3.27 13.91
CA TYR A 491 54.12 3.05 12.85
C TYR A 491 55.45 3.66 13.28
N THR A 492 56.55 2.93 13.08
CA THR A 492 57.89 3.53 13.19
C THR A 492 58.38 3.85 11.77
N ILE A 493 58.55 5.12 11.46
CA ILE A 493 59.01 5.61 10.15
C ILE A 493 60.43 6.16 10.33
N THR A 494 61.36 5.74 9.47
CA THR A 494 62.75 6.24 9.50
C THR A 494 62.95 7.19 8.34
N VAL A 495 63.36 8.43 8.64
CA VAL A 495 63.68 9.46 7.64
C VAL A 495 65.09 9.96 7.92
N GLU A 496 65.96 9.93 6.90
CA GLU A 496 67.38 10.32 6.99
C GLU A 496 68.16 9.68 8.16
N GLY A 497 67.86 8.41 8.46
CA GLY A 497 68.59 7.61 9.44
C GLY A 497 68.16 7.80 10.91
N LYS A 498 67.10 8.57 11.18
CA LYS A 498 66.45 8.62 12.50
C LYS A 498 65.03 8.08 12.45
N ALA A 499 64.69 7.23 13.42
CA ALA A 499 63.38 6.60 13.54
C ALA A 499 62.42 7.46 14.37
N TYR A 500 61.19 7.59 13.89
CA TYR A 500 60.10 8.32 14.51
C TYR A 500 58.88 7.41 14.68
N GLN A 501 58.20 7.46 15.84
CA GLN A 501 56.95 6.74 16.06
C GLN A 501 55.75 7.65 15.80
N VAL A 502 54.81 7.17 14.99
CA VAL A 502 53.62 7.90 14.54
C VAL A 502 52.38 7.05 14.86
N GLN A 503 51.45 7.62 15.63
CA GLN A 503 50.11 7.06 15.83
C GLN A 503 49.12 7.71 14.85
N VAL A 504 48.30 6.89 14.20
CA VAL A 504 47.25 7.37 13.28
C VAL A 504 45.88 6.95 13.83
N ALA A 505 44.98 7.92 14.00
CA ALA A 505 43.56 7.72 14.32
C ALA A 505 42.68 7.99 13.08
N GLU A 506 41.53 7.32 12.96
CA GLU A 506 40.64 7.46 11.79
C GLU A 506 39.83 8.78 11.82
N SER A 507 40.03 9.57 10.76
CA SER A 507 39.30 10.73 10.24
C SER A 507 38.80 11.83 11.19
N GLY A 508 39.48 12.98 11.17
CA GLY A 508 38.89 14.29 11.49
C GLY A 508 39.79 15.31 12.21
N GLY A 509 40.89 14.88 12.84
CA GLY A 509 41.78 15.77 13.60
C GLY A 509 43.11 16.05 12.89
N SER A 510 43.58 17.30 12.94
CA SER A 510 44.93 17.68 12.52
C SER A 510 46.00 16.92 13.32
N PRO A 511 47.11 16.48 12.71
CA PRO A 511 48.14 15.71 13.41
C PRO A 511 48.82 16.59 14.46
N THR A 512 48.77 16.17 15.73
CA THR A 512 49.51 16.80 16.84
C THR A 512 50.82 16.06 17.08
N VAL A 513 51.94 16.78 17.01
CA VAL A 513 53.23 16.31 17.51
C VAL A 513 53.37 16.80 18.95
N SER A 514 53.38 15.88 19.91
CA SER A 514 53.53 16.22 21.33
C SER A 514 54.65 15.41 21.95
N SER A 515 55.69 16.11 22.42
CA SER A 515 56.70 15.57 23.32
C SER A 515 56.12 15.35 24.72
N SER A 516 56.48 14.25 25.34
CA SER A 516 56.05 13.78 26.65
C SER A 516 56.08 14.86 27.75
N ALA A 517 54.90 15.24 28.22
CA ALA A 517 54.69 15.75 29.57
C ALA A 517 53.30 15.30 30.04
N SER A 518 53.24 14.74 31.25
CA SER A 518 52.09 14.16 31.92
C SER A 518 50.86 15.08 31.94
N ILE A 519 49.73 14.60 31.41
CA ILE A 519 48.41 15.23 31.55
C ILE A 519 47.59 14.41 32.57
N PRO A 520 46.87 15.06 33.52
CA PRO A 520 46.07 14.38 34.53
C PRO A 520 44.85 13.68 33.93
N ALA A 521 44.37 12.65 34.63
CA ALA A 521 43.18 11.89 34.27
C ALA A 521 41.97 12.80 33.97
N PRO A 522 41.22 12.56 32.87
CA PRO A 522 39.99 13.29 32.62
C PRO A 522 38.97 12.92 33.69
N GLN A 523 38.55 13.94 34.41
CA GLN A 523 37.49 13.93 35.40
C GLN A 523 36.17 13.58 34.68
N GLN A 524 35.55 12.46 35.06
CA GLN A 524 34.21 12.10 34.59
C GLN A 524 33.24 13.24 34.89
N ALA A 525 32.64 13.79 33.85
CA ALA A 525 31.45 14.61 33.97
C ALA A 525 30.31 13.73 34.53
N PRO A 526 29.41 14.27 35.36
CA PRO A 526 28.32 13.50 35.92
C PRO A 526 27.43 12.97 34.79
N SER A 527 27.18 11.67 34.77
CA SER A 527 26.18 11.07 33.89
C SER A 527 24.82 11.66 34.27
N ALA A 528 24.32 12.61 33.48
CA ALA A 528 22.89 12.87 33.46
C ALA A 528 22.22 11.56 33.05
N SER A 529 21.33 11.05 33.90
CA SER A 529 20.55 9.85 33.64
C SER A 529 19.52 10.15 32.54
N GLY A 530 19.99 10.22 31.30
CA GLY A 530 19.12 10.39 30.14
C GLY A 530 18.39 9.08 29.85
N GLN A 531 17.06 9.11 29.77
CA GLN A 531 16.25 7.99 29.33
C GLN A 531 16.32 7.89 27.80
N VAL A 532 16.80 6.74 27.29
CA VAL A 532 16.83 6.48 25.85
C VAL A 532 15.44 6.08 25.38
N VAL A 533 14.96 6.75 24.33
CA VAL A 533 13.77 6.37 23.58
C VAL A 533 14.22 5.50 22.42
N GLU A 534 13.78 4.24 22.42
CA GLU A 534 14.15 3.26 21.40
C GLU A 534 13.06 3.12 20.32
N ALA A 535 13.47 2.65 19.14
CA ALA A 535 12.56 2.35 18.05
C ALA A 535 11.64 1.16 18.42
N PRO A 536 10.31 1.35 18.46
CA PRO A 536 9.40 0.29 18.89
C PRO A 536 9.27 -0.84 17.86
N THR A 537 9.50 -0.52 16.59
CA THR A 537 9.46 -1.45 15.45
C THR A 537 10.52 -1.05 14.44
N PRO A 538 11.01 -1.98 13.61
CA PRO A 538 11.87 -1.62 12.48
C PRO A 538 11.11 -0.75 11.47
N GLY A 539 11.76 0.23 10.84
CA GLY A 539 11.13 1.15 9.91
C GLY A 539 12.07 2.26 9.43
N ASN A 540 11.55 3.18 8.61
CA ASN A 540 12.29 4.35 8.16
C ASN A 540 11.88 5.59 8.97
N ILE A 541 12.83 6.47 9.30
CA ILE A 541 12.52 7.76 9.93
C ILE A 541 11.97 8.69 8.85
N LEU A 542 10.70 9.07 8.95
CA LEU A 542 10.08 9.98 7.97
C LEU A 542 10.45 11.44 8.28
N ARG A 543 10.27 11.85 9.54
CA ARG A 543 10.59 13.21 10.01
C ARG A 543 10.77 13.25 11.52
N LEU A 544 11.56 14.22 11.99
CA LEU A 544 11.71 14.55 13.41
C LEU A 544 10.74 15.68 13.74
N GLU A 545 10.01 15.57 14.84
CA GLU A 545 9.06 16.59 15.33
C GLU A 545 9.67 17.46 16.43
N VAL A 546 10.88 17.13 16.91
CA VAL A 546 11.58 17.82 17.99
C VAL A 546 13.04 18.11 17.63
N GLN A 547 13.64 19.06 18.34
CA GLN A 547 15.07 19.41 18.22
C GLN A 547 15.81 19.18 19.54
N THR A 548 17.14 19.00 19.46
CA THR A 548 18.00 18.93 20.64
C THR A 548 17.86 20.21 21.48
N GLY A 549 17.64 20.06 22.78
CA GLY A 549 17.40 21.13 23.75
C GLY A 549 15.94 21.48 23.96
N GLU A 550 15.00 20.89 23.20
CA GLU A 550 13.57 21.16 23.33
C GLU A 550 12.95 20.44 24.54
N THR A 551 12.08 21.14 25.28
CA THR A 551 11.30 20.54 26.37
C THR A 551 10.03 19.89 25.81
N VAL A 552 9.83 18.61 26.12
CA VAL A 552 8.70 17.80 25.65
C VAL A 552 7.85 17.34 26.82
N ASN A 553 6.54 17.28 26.62
CA ASN A 553 5.61 16.69 27.58
C ASN A 553 5.54 15.16 27.42
N ALA A 554 5.12 14.46 28.46
CA ALA A 554 4.76 13.05 28.33
C ALA A 554 3.67 12.88 27.26
N ASN A 555 3.78 11.84 26.45
CA ASN A 555 2.94 11.55 25.28
C ASN A 555 3.02 12.55 24.11
N GLN A 556 3.94 13.52 24.14
CA GLN A 556 4.21 14.37 22.97
C GLN A 556 4.91 13.57 21.87
N THR A 557 4.51 13.76 20.61
CA THR A 557 5.17 13.13 19.46
C THR A 557 6.59 13.67 19.30
N LEU A 558 7.56 12.76 19.24
CA LEU A 558 8.98 13.07 19.09
C LEU A 558 9.44 12.96 17.63
N LEU A 559 9.02 11.91 16.95
CA LEU A 559 9.29 11.69 15.53
C LEU A 559 8.23 10.79 14.91
N VAL A 560 8.20 10.77 13.58
CA VAL A 560 7.32 9.91 12.80
C VAL A 560 8.15 8.92 12.02
N MET A 561 7.82 7.63 12.19
CA MET A 561 8.40 6.53 11.43
C MET A 561 7.43 6.08 10.35
N GLU A 562 7.94 5.69 9.19
CA GLU A 562 7.19 4.99 8.16
C GLU A 562 7.58 3.51 8.15
N ALA A 563 6.58 2.64 8.35
CA ALA A 563 6.69 1.21 8.14
C ALA A 563 5.43 0.70 7.45
N MET A 564 5.56 -0.23 6.51
CA MET A 564 4.40 -0.83 5.80
C MET A 564 3.46 0.19 5.14
N LYS A 565 4.00 1.29 4.59
CA LYS A 565 3.23 2.42 3.98
C LYS A 565 2.32 3.17 4.96
N MET A 566 2.55 3.02 6.26
CA MET A 566 1.80 3.71 7.31
C MET A 566 2.78 4.52 8.17
N GLU A 567 2.33 5.71 8.55
CA GLU A 567 3.03 6.57 9.48
C GLU A 567 2.68 6.15 10.92
N SER A 568 3.68 6.02 11.77
CA SER A 568 3.53 5.74 13.19
C SER A 568 4.32 6.76 14.00
N GLU A 569 3.64 7.40 14.95
CA GLU A 569 4.24 8.34 15.88
C GLU A 569 5.02 7.63 16.99
N VAL A 570 6.24 8.08 17.25
CA VAL A 570 6.99 7.72 18.46
C VAL A 570 6.80 8.83 19.47
N LYS A 571 6.19 8.51 20.61
CA LYS A 571 5.82 9.47 21.66
C LYS A 571 6.78 9.44 22.85
N ALA A 572 6.91 10.58 23.52
CA ALA A 572 7.72 10.72 24.72
C ALA A 572 7.14 9.90 25.88
N PRO A 573 7.90 8.96 26.48
CA PRO A 573 7.41 8.15 27.59
C PRO A 573 7.23 8.97 28.88
N VAL A 574 8.00 10.06 29.03
CA VAL A 574 7.97 10.99 30.17
C VAL A 574 8.19 12.42 29.67
N ALA A 575 7.81 13.40 30.48
CA ALA A 575 8.22 14.77 30.23
C ALA A 575 9.73 14.93 30.48
N GLY A 576 10.39 15.77 29.69
CA GLY A 576 11.84 15.97 29.79
C GLY A 576 12.38 16.92 28.74
N THR A 577 13.70 17.04 28.66
CA THR A 577 14.39 17.84 27.63
C THR A 577 15.15 16.91 26.69
N VAL A 578 15.01 17.10 25.38
CA VAL A 578 15.73 16.33 24.35
C VAL A 578 17.23 16.60 24.47
N ALA A 579 18.00 15.61 24.93
CA ALA A 579 19.44 15.72 25.14
C ALA A 579 20.23 15.47 23.86
N ASP A 580 19.84 14.43 23.10
CA ASP A 580 20.47 14.03 21.84
C ASP A 580 19.47 13.35 20.92
N ILE A 581 19.69 13.48 19.61
CA ILE A 581 18.96 12.78 18.55
C ILE A 581 19.96 11.92 17.78
N HIS A 582 19.73 10.61 17.73
CA HIS A 582 20.68 9.62 17.17
C HIS A 582 20.40 9.26 15.70
N VAL A 583 19.33 9.82 15.13
CA VAL A 583 18.83 9.46 13.80
C VAL A 583 18.50 10.70 12.98
N SER A 584 18.54 10.55 11.65
CA SER A 584 18.15 11.57 10.67
C SER A 584 16.94 11.12 9.86
N ALA A 585 16.20 12.08 9.29
CA ALA A 585 15.15 11.78 8.34
C ALA A 585 15.70 11.02 7.12
N GLY A 586 15.08 9.89 6.78
CA GLY A 586 15.52 8.95 5.74
C GLY A 586 16.29 7.74 6.27
N ASP A 587 16.72 7.73 7.53
CA ASP A 587 17.45 6.59 8.11
C ASP A 587 16.53 5.37 8.28
N THR A 588 17.09 4.17 8.07
CA THR A 588 16.43 2.90 8.38
C THR A 588 16.92 2.38 9.72
N VAL A 589 15.99 2.09 10.64
CA VAL A 589 16.30 1.65 12.00
C VAL A 589 15.70 0.28 12.31
N GLN A 590 16.33 -0.43 13.25
CA GLN A 590 15.87 -1.71 13.79
C GLN A 590 15.07 -1.49 15.08
N ALA A 591 14.24 -2.47 15.46
CA ALA A 591 13.61 -2.45 16.78
C ALA A 591 14.68 -2.42 17.89
N GLY A 592 14.47 -1.58 18.91
CA GLY A 592 15.44 -1.37 19.98
C GLY A 592 16.59 -0.43 19.61
N ALA A 593 16.66 0.11 18.39
CA ALA A 593 17.67 1.10 18.04
C ALA A 593 17.42 2.41 18.81
N PRO A 594 18.45 3.05 19.39
CA PRO A 594 18.29 4.32 20.08
C PRO A 594 17.86 5.40 19.07
N LEU A 595 16.75 6.09 19.36
CA LEU A 595 16.24 7.17 18.53
C LEU A 595 16.63 8.53 19.11
N LEU A 596 16.29 8.79 20.37
CA LEU A 596 16.56 10.03 21.08
C LEU A 596 16.91 9.75 22.54
N THR A 597 17.58 10.68 23.21
CA THR A 597 17.81 10.66 24.67
C THR A 597 17.04 11.81 25.32
N LEU A 598 16.24 11.54 26.35
CA LEU A 598 15.54 12.55 27.14
C LEU A 598 16.19 12.70 28.52
N ASN A 599 16.55 13.92 28.91
CA ASN A 599 16.91 14.23 30.29
C ASN A 599 15.64 14.57 31.09
N SER A 600 15.52 14.01 32.29
CA SER A 600 14.44 14.31 33.23
C SER A 600 14.48 15.75 33.72
#